data_AF-A0A420Y361-F1
#
_entry.id   AF-A0A420Y361-F1
#
_cell.length_a   1.000
_cell.length_b   1.000
_cell.length_c   1.000
_cell.angle_alpha   90.00
_cell.angle_beta   90.00
_cell.angle_gamma   90.00
#
_symmetry.space_group_name_H-M   'P 1'
#
loop_
_entity.id
_entity.type
_entity.pdbx_description
1 polymer ?
#
loop_
_entity_poly.entity_id
_entity_poly.type
_entity_poly.pdbx_seq_one_letter_code
_entity_poly.pdbx_strand_id
1 'polypeptide(L)'
;MELVDSVPQYVAIIRHCPNIIRAILSIQADAYDCGAPYTTLSTIRCSTCERFGDHLYLIDCRRVCYFCFTRRLEYFPLTIGRASSSFDSGDKQQRGTITKRQRLRAANPPSVLSLPGRYCTAWSSGGGNLIRKRVRLFDRSAVIQDLDGSGIPQLDKTTRKPQRFMAIITAPYLFDFGLQADWGYFCLGCKDEKEEETKHFRIKYTRQEVLEHIAKYGPVKETPRIPGRFMHVTPA
;
A
#
# COMPACT_ATOMS: atom_id res chain seq x y z
N MET A 1 -11.89 -24.49 -16.92
CA MET A 1 -11.61 -23.50 -15.86
C MET A 1 -12.34 -23.84 -14.55
N GLU A 2 -13.07 -24.97 -14.50
CA GLU A 2 -13.96 -25.38 -13.40
C GLU A 2 -13.30 -25.51 -12.01
N LEU A 3 -12.03 -25.92 -11.94
CA LEU A 3 -11.33 -26.07 -10.65
C LEU A 3 -11.14 -24.72 -9.93
N VAL A 4 -10.83 -23.66 -10.67
CA VAL A 4 -10.62 -22.32 -10.10
C VAL A 4 -11.94 -21.74 -9.61
N ASP A 5 -13.02 -21.98 -10.36
CA ASP A 5 -14.37 -21.54 -9.99
C ASP A 5 -14.92 -22.32 -8.78
N SER A 6 -14.35 -23.48 -8.45
CA SER A 6 -14.72 -24.27 -7.28
C SER A 6 -14.12 -23.77 -5.95
N VAL A 7 -13.17 -22.82 -6.00
CA VAL A 7 -12.48 -22.27 -4.82
C VAL A 7 -13.19 -20.99 -4.35
N PRO A 8 -13.93 -21.01 -3.22
CA PRO A 8 -14.76 -19.87 -2.80
C PRO A 8 -13.94 -18.59 -2.56
N GLN A 9 -12.72 -18.72 -2.05
CA GLN A 9 -11.82 -17.59 -1.81
C GLN A 9 -11.48 -16.85 -3.10
N TYR A 10 -11.24 -17.60 -4.18
CA TYR A 10 -10.90 -17.02 -5.48
C TYR A 10 -12.12 -16.35 -6.10
N VAL A 11 -13.29 -17.01 -6.02
CA VAL A 11 -14.58 -16.46 -6.47
C VAL A 11 -14.88 -15.13 -5.77
N ALA A 12 -14.67 -15.04 -4.46
CA ALA A 12 -14.87 -13.79 -3.71
C ALA A 12 -13.97 -12.65 -4.21
N ILE A 13 -12.67 -12.92 -4.41
CA ILE A 13 -11.74 -11.91 -4.91
C ILE A 13 -12.09 -11.48 -6.34
N ILE A 14 -12.39 -12.43 -7.23
CA ILE A 14 -12.75 -12.12 -8.62
C ILE A 14 -14.06 -11.33 -8.68
N ARG A 15 -15.03 -11.62 -7.82
CA ARG A 15 -16.30 -10.91 -7.73
C ARG A 15 -16.12 -9.45 -7.31
N HIS A 16 -15.31 -9.19 -6.28
CA HIS A 16 -15.25 -7.87 -5.64
C HIS A 16 -14.04 -7.03 -6.04
N CYS A 17 -12.91 -7.64 -6.37
CA CYS A 17 -11.64 -6.95 -6.60
C CYS A 17 -10.69 -7.73 -7.56
N PRO A 18 -11.13 -8.05 -8.79
CA PRO A 18 -10.35 -8.87 -9.73
C PRO A 18 -9.02 -8.22 -10.14
N ASN A 19 -8.91 -6.89 -10.00
CA ASN A 19 -7.68 -6.15 -10.27
C ASN A 19 -6.54 -6.51 -9.32
N ILE A 20 -6.81 -7.03 -8.12
CA ILE A 20 -5.77 -7.50 -7.19
C ILE A 20 -5.06 -8.72 -7.78
N ILE A 21 -5.79 -9.73 -8.24
CA ILE A 21 -5.20 -10.91 -8.91
C ILE A 21 -4.44 -10.50 -10.17
N ARG A 22 -5.05 -9.64 -11.00
CA ARG A 22 -4.37 -9.12 -12.21
C ARG A 22 -3.07 -8.42 -11.84
N ALA A 23 -3.05 -7.61 -10.78
CA ALA A 23 -1.85 -6.92 -10.33
C ALA A 23 -0.78 -7.89 -9.84
N ILE A 24 -1.12 -8.84 -8.96
CA ILE A 24 -0.22 -9.89 -8.44
C ILE A 24 0.48 -10.62 -9.58
N LEU A 25 -0.29 -11.10 -10.56
CA LEU A 25 0.25 -11.79 -11.73
C LEU A 25 1.11 -10.86 -12.60
N SER A 26 0.63 -9.64 -12.87
CA SER A 26 1.32 -8.70 -13.74
C SER A 26 2.66 -8.25 -13.16
N ILE A 27 2.75 -8.09 -11.85
CA ILE A 27 4.00 -7.71 -11.17
C ILE A 27 4.86 -8.91 -10.76
N GLN A 28 4.44 -10.14 -11.06
CA GLN A 28 5.16 -11.37 -10.68
C GLN A 28 5.40 -11.45 -9.17
N ALA A 29 4.38 -11.16 -8.36
CA ALA A 29 4.47 -11.37 -6.92
C ALA A 29 4.38 -12.87 -6.61
N ASP A 30 5.42 -13.41 -5.99
CA ASP A 30 5.62 -14.84 -5.76
C ASP A 30 6.02 -15.17 -4.30
N ALA A 31 6.06 -14.17 -3.42
CA ALA A 31 6.44 -14.34 -2.02
C ALA A 31 5.34 -14.93 -1.12
N TYR A 32 4.13 -15.11 -1.66
CA TYR A 32 2.97 -15.62 -0.94
C TYR A 32 2.07 -16.44 -1.87
N ASP A 33 1.28 -17.34 -1.29
CA ASP A 33 0.35 -18.19 -2.02
C ASP A 33 -0.99 -17.48 -2.31
N CYS A 34 -1.90 -18.18 -3.00
CA CYS A 34 -3.23 -17.66 -3.34
C CYS A 34 -4.16 -17.49 -2.13
N GLY A 35 -3.85 -18.09 -0.98
CA GLY A 35 -4.62 -17.95 0.26
C GLY A 35 -4.35 -16.63 0.95
N ALA A 36 -3.09 -16.16 0.92
CA ALA A 36 -2.69 -14.92 1.58
C ALA A 36 -3.52 -13.68 1.15
N PRO A 37 -3.80 -13.44 -0.15
CA PRO A 37 -4.70 -12.36 -0.56
C PRO A 37 -6.08 -12.45 0.09
N TYR A 38 -6.72 -13.62 0.12
CA TYR A 38 -8.05 -13.76 0.72
C TYR A 38 -8.02 -13.52 2.23
N THR A 39 -7.05 -14.10 2.92
CA THR A 39 -6.86 -13.92 4.37
C THR A 39 -6.64 -12.45 4.70
N THR A 40 -5.74 -11.77 3.99
CA THR A 40 -5.49 -10.34 4.21
C THR A 40 -6.72 -9.50 3.85
N LEU A 41 -7.42 -9.85 2.77
CA LEU A 41 -8.65 -9.18 2.35
C LEU A 41 -9.76 -9.34 3.39
N SER A 42 -9.75 -10.43 4.16
CA SER A 42 -10.66 -10.71 5.28
C SER A 42 -10.30 -10.00 6.58
N THR A 43 -9.28 -9.14 6.57
CA THR A 43 -8.98 -8.21 7.68
C THR A 43 -9.31 -6.77 7.27
N ILE A 44 -9.51 -5.88 8.25
CA ILE A 44 -9.90 -4.48 8.00
C ILE A 44 -8.82 -3.47 8.41
N ARG A 45 -8.01 -3.80 9.42
CA ARG A 45 -7.01 -2.91 10.00
C ARG A 45 -5.70 -2.93 9.23
N CYS A 46 -5.00 -1.82 9.22
CA CYS A 46 -3.63 -1.77 8.75
C CYS A 46 -2.75 -2.66 9.65
N SER A 47 -1.81 -3.41 9.07
CA SER A 47 -0.90 -4.32 9.80
C SER A 47 0.14 -3.61 10.67
N THR A 48 0.03 -2.29 10.80
CA THR A 48 1.07 -1.42 11.33
C THR A 48 0.51 -0.33 12.23
N CYS A 49 -0.76 0.03 12.05
CA CYS A 49 -1.50 0.92 12.91
C CYS A 49 -2.99 0.53 12.88
N GLU A 50 -3.78 1.04 13.81
CA GLU A 50 -5.20 0.64 13.92
C GLU A 50 -6.15 1.37 12.94
N ARG A 51 -5.61 2.09 11.94
CA ARG A 51 -6.45 2.75 10.92
C ARG A 51 -7.02 1.72 9.94
N PHE A 52 -8.11 2.07 9.27
CA PHE A 52 -8.61 1.31 8.13
C PHE A 52 -7.51 1.14 7.08
N GLY A 53 -7.18 -0.10 6.75
CA GLY A 53 -6.12 -0.42 5.81
C GLY A 53 -6.65 -0.52 4.40
N ASP A 54 -6.77 0.60 3.69
CA ASP A 54 -7.41 0.69 2.38
C ASP A 54 -6.55 0.25 1.19
N HIS A 55 -5.36 -0.30 1.46
CA HIS A 55 -4.42 -0.77 0.45
C HIS A 55 -3.80 -2.12 0.82
N LEU A 56 -3.27 -2.82 -0.20
CA LEU A 56 -2.35 -3.93 -0.04
C LEU A 56 -0.96 -3.54 -0.53
N TYR A 57 0.05 -3.90 0.26
CA TYR A 57 1.45 -3.93 -0.16
C TYR A 57 1.74 -5.28 -0.81
N LEU A 58 1.87 -5.28 -2.13
CA LEU A 58 1.84 -6.48 -2.95
C LEU A 58 3.15 -7.29 -2.95
N ILE A 59 4.23 -6.81 -2.32
CA ILE A 59 5.46 -7.61 -2.22
C ILE A 59 5.31 -8.74 -1.20
N ASP A 60 4.61 -8.50 -0.08
CA ASP A 60 4.39 -9.50 0.99
C ASP A 60 2.91 -9.67 1.37
N CYS A 61 2.00 -9.07 0.60
CA CYS A 61 0.55 -9.13 0.78
C CYS A 61 0.04 -8.57 2.12
N ARG A 62 0.73 -7.59 2.73
CA ARG A 62 0.24 -6.90 3.93
C ARG A 62 -0.84 -5.85 3.64
N ARG A 63 -1.84 -5.75 4.52
CA ARG A 63 -2.84 -4.66 4.52
C ARG A 63 -2.25 -3.39 5.15
N VAL A 64 -2.34 -2.27 4.45
CA VAL A 64 -1.71 -1.02 4.87
C VAL A 64 -2.62 0.18 4.61
N CYS A 65 -2.63 1.17 5.50
CA CYS A 65 -3.33 2.43 5.25
C CYS A 65 -2.47 3.40 4.44
N TYR A 66 -3.11 4.42 3.84
CA TYR A 66 -2.42 5.47 3.10
C TYR A 66 -1.16 6.04 3.79
N PHE A 67 -1.27 6.32 5.08
CA PHE A 67 -0.22 6.99 5.85
C PHE A 67 0.99 6.08 6.08
N CYS A 68 0.74 4.81 6.41
CA CYS A 68 1.82 3.87 6.66
C CYS A 68 2.64 3.63 5.39
N PHE A 69 2.00 3.32 4.25
CA PHE A 69 2.76 2.99 3.05
C PHE A 69 3.51 4.19 2.47
N THR A 70 3.02 5.41 2.70
CA THR A 70 3.66 6.62 2.17
C THR A 70 4.80 7.15 3.03
N ARG A 71 4.90 6.74 4.30
CA ARG A 71 5.87 7.31 5.25
C ARG A 71 6.84 6.30 5.84
N ARG A 72 6.38 5.12 6.21
CA ARG A 72 7.23 4.12 6.85
C ARG A 72 8.20 3.53 5.83
N LEU A 73 9.43 3.28 6.29
CA LEU A 73 10.50 2.80 5.40
C LEU A 73 10.26 1.36 4.97
N GLU A 74 9.64 0.52 5.80
CA GLU A 74 9.28 -0.86 5.44
C GLU A 74 8.45 -0.95 4.14
N TYR A 75 7.64 0.07 3.83
CA TYR A 75 6.85 0.16 2.60
C TYR A 75 7.51 1.03 1.51
N PHE A 76 8.83 1.22 1.58
CA PHE A 76 9.63 1.85 0.54
C PHE A 76 10.57 0.84 -0.11
N PRO A 77 10.11 0.15 -1.17
CA PRO A 77 10.86 -0.94 -1.78
C PRO A 77 12.20 -0.47 -2.34
N LEU A 78 13.16 -1.39 -2.35
CA LEU A 78 14.51 -1.14 -2.84
C LEU A 78 14.64 -1.53 -4.32
N THR A 79 15.27 -0.68 -5.12
CA THR A 79 15.70 -1.08 -6.46
C THR A 79 16.89 -2.05 -6.34
N ILE A 80 17.15 -2.85 -7.37
CA ILE A 80 18.25 -3.82 -7.37
C ILE A 80 19.62 -3.23 -6.98
N GLY A 81 19.91 -2.00 -7.39
CA GLY A 81 21.18 -1.33 -7.05
C GLY A 81 21.29 -1.07 -5.54
N ARG A 82 20.20 -0.60 -4.92
CA ARG A 82 20.14 -0.34 -3.48
C ARG A 82 20.06 -1.62 -2.65
N ALA A 83 19.24 -2.57 -3.10
CA ALA A 83 19.15 -3.85 -2.45
C ALA A 83 20.53 -4.53 -2.43
N SER A 84 21.23 -4.56 -3.57
CA SER A 84 22.57 -5.15 -3.64
C SER A 84 23.60 -4.39 -2.79
N SER A 85 23.52 -3.05 -2.69
CA SER A 85 24.47 -2.29 -1.87
C SER A 85 24.28 -2.53 -0.38
N SER A 86 23.02 -2.64 0.04
CA SER A 86 22.59 -2.75 1.44
C SER A 86 22.42 -4.19 1.94
N PHE A 87 22.58 -5.19 1.06
CA PHE A 87 22.51 -6.59 1.45
C PHE A 87 23.76 -6.97 2.24
N ASP A 88 23.68 -6.85 3.56
CA ASP A 88 24.70 -7.35 4.47
C ASP A 88 24.50 -8.85 4.63
N SER A 89 25.35 -9.60 3.93
CA SER A 89 25.52 -11.02 4.23
C SER A 89 26.23 -11.04 5.58
N GLY A 90 25.54 -11.44 6.65
CA GLY A 90 26.12 -11.59 8.00
C GLY A 90 27.35 -12.53 8.07
N ASP A 91 27.73 -13.12 6.94
CA ASP A 91 28.85 -14.00 6.76
C ASP A 91 30.05 -13.26 6.11
N LYS A 92 30.94 -12.74 6.96
CA LYS A 92 32.21 -12.10 6.54
C LYS A 92 33.26 -13.13 6.08
N GLN A 93 32.94 -14.42 6.06
CA GLN A 93 33.93 -15.49 5.98
C GLN A 93 34.13 -16.10 4.58
N GLN A 94 33.29 -15.78 3.60
CA GLN A 94 33.52 -16.22 2.21
C GLN A 94 34.27 -15.18 1.37
N ARG A 95 35.61 -15.29 1.36
CA ARG A 95 36.55 -14.62 0.43
C ARG A 95 36.48 -15.22 -0.99
N GLY A 96 35.28 -15.38 -1.53
CA GLY A 96 35.05 -15.77 -2.93
C GLY A 96 34.60 -14.56 -3.77
N THR A 97 34.90 -14.60 -5.07
CA THR A 97 34.57 -13.63 -6.15
C THR A 97 33.05 -13.45 -6.40
N ILE A 98 32.20 -13.64 -5.39
CA ILE A 98 30.75 -13.50 -5.50
C ILE A 98 30.37 -12.05 -5.22
N THR A 99 29.87 -11.38 -6.25
CA THR A 99 29.37 -10.01 -6.16
C THR A 99 28.18 -9.91 -5.21
N LYS A 100 27.97 -8.75 -4.56
CA LYS A 100 26.79 -8.52 -3.71
C LYS A 100 25.46 -8.81 -4.43
N ARG A 101 25.40 -8.56 -5.74
CA ARG A 101 24.22 -8.85 -6.59
C ARG A 101 23.96 -10.35 -6.73
N GLN A 102 25.01 -11.17 -6.82
CA GLN A 102 24.86 -12.64 -6.84
C GLN A 102 24.36 -13.14 -5.47
N ARG A 103 24.85 -12.57 -4.37
CA ARG A 103 24.36 -12.92 -3.02
C ARG A 103 22.89 -12.57 -2.84
N LEU A 104 22.48 -11.37 -3.24
CA LEU A 104 21.07 -10.95 -3.21
C LEU A 104 20.18 -11.91 -4.03
N ARG A 105 20.64 -12.31 -5.21
CA ARG A 105 19.92 -13.28 -6.05
C ARG A 105 19.82 -14.65 -5.39
N ALA A 106 20.89 -15.13 -4.78
CA ALA A 106 20.92 -16.43 -4.09
C ALA A 106 20.01 -16.44 -2.86
N ALA A 107 19.93 -15.33 -2.12
CA ALA A 107 19.03 -15.18 -0.99
C ALA A 107 17.55 -15.05 -1.38
N ASN A 108 17.28 -14.71 -2.64
CA ASN A 108 15.94 -14.56 -3.22
C ASN A 108 14.92 -13.86 -2.30
N PRO A 109 15.21 -12.64 -1.78
CA PRO A 109 14.26 -11.95 -0.92
C PRO A 109 13.00 -11.55 -1.70
N PRO A 110 11.83 -11.43 -1.01
CA PRO A 110 10.57 -11.03 -1.62
C PRO A 110 10.74 -9.83 -2.56
N SER A 111 10.28 -9.99 -3.80
CA SER A 111 10.43 -8.95 -4.81
C SER A 111 9.31 -8.98 -5.84
N VAL A 112 9.07 -7.85 -6.48
CA VAL A 112 8.13 -7.73 -7.60
C VAL A 112 8.77 -6.98 -8.75
N LEU A 113 8.27 -7.22 -9.95
CA LEU A 113 8.64 -6.51 -11.16
C LEU A 113 7.58 -5.45 -11.48
N SER A 114 7.91 -4.17 -11.27
CA SER A 114 6.96 -3.07 -11.44
C SER A 114 6.33 -3.03 -12.84
N LEU A 115 5.19 -2.35 -12.96
CA LEU A 115 4.63 -1.98 -14.25
C LEU A 115 5.17 -0.63 -14.73
N PRO A 116 5.20 -0.39 -16.05
CA PRO A 116 5.31 0.97 -16.57
C PRO A 116 4.04 1.76 -16.24
N GLY A 117 4.18 3.06 -16.02
CA GLY A 117 3.02 3.90 -15.71
C GLY A 117 3.41 5.25 -15.15
N ARG A 118 2.38 6.07 -14.90
CA ARG A 118 2.52 7.32 -14.15
C ARG A 118 2.18 7.06 -12.71
N TYR A 119 3.13 7.35 -11.83
CA TYR A 119 3.00 7.14 -10.40
C TYR A 119 3.07 8.47 -9.64
N CYS A 120 2.49 8.50 -8.44
CA CYS A 120 2.29 9.69 -7.63
C CYS A 120 1.27 10.68 -8.24
N THR A 121 0.67 11.51 -7.40
CA THR A 121 -0.19 12.60 -7.87
C THR A 121 0.66 13.74 -8.42
N ALA A 122 0.36 14.18 -9.63
CA ALA A 122 0.96 15.36 -10.21
C ALA A 122 0.45 16.60 -9.44
N TRP A 123 1.36 17.40 -8.91
CA TRP A 123 1.04 18.77 -8.48
C TRP A 123 1.08 19.75 -9.67
N SER A 124 1.40 19.25 -10.87
CA SER A 124 1.45 20.01 -12.12
C SER A 124 0.76 19.24 -13.25
N SER A 125 0.36 19.94 -14.30
CA SER A 125 -0.46 19.51 -15.45
C SER A 125 0.02 18.29 -16.25
N GLY A 126 1.17 17.69 -15.93
CA GLY A 126 1.81 16.62 -16.69
C GLY A 126 1.46 15.18 -16.28
N GLY A 127 0.59 14.96 -15.28
CA GLY A 127 0.40 13.64 -14.69
C GLY A 127 1.63 13.20 -13.89
N GLY A 128 1.49 12.18 -13.02
CA GLY A 128 2.57 11.72 -12.14
C GLY A 128 3.88 11.35 -12.86
N ASN A 129 4.92 11.03 -12.08
CA ASN A 129 6.23 10.63 -12.58
C ASN A 129 6.10 9.43 -13.54
N LEU A 130 6.46 9.63 -14.80
CA LEU A 130 6.38 8.59 -15.83
C LEU A 130 7.55 7.63 -15.70
N ILE A 131 7.24 6.34 -15.56
CA ILE A 131 8.20 5.25 -15.49
C ILE A 131 7.94 4.34 -16.68
N ARG A 132 8.87 4.34 -17.64
CA ARG A 132 8.71 3.60 -18.91
C ARG A 132 9.18 2.15 -18.84
N LYS A 133 10.16 1.87 -17.98
CA LYS A 133 10.77 0.54 -17.86
C LYS A 133 10.29 -0.13 -16.58
N ARG A 134 10.09 -1.45 -16.66
CA ARG A 134 9.84 -2.28 -15.48
C ARG A 134 11.10 -2.30 -14.61
N VAL A 135 10.92 -2.15 -13.30
CA VAL A 135 12.00 -2.13 -12.31
C VAL A 135 11.73 -3.21 -11.28
N ARG A 136 12.74 -4.01 -10.95
CA ARG A 136 12.65 -4.96 -9.84
C ARG A 136 12.74 -4.23 -8.51
N LEU A 137 11.74 -4.44 -7.66
CA LEU A 137 11.56 -3.84 -6.35
C LEU A 137 11.61 -4.95 -5.31
N PHE A 138 12.53 -4.84 -4.36
CA PHE A 138 12.70 -5.77 -3.26
C PHE A 138 12.05 -5.23 -2.00
N ASP A 139 11.49 -6.13 -1.20
CA ASP A 139 11.04 -5.75 0.13
C ASP A 139 12.21 -5.20 0.95
N ARG A 140 11.96 -4.10 1.66
CA ARG A 140 13.02 -3.43 2.41
C ARG A 140 13.39 -4.22 3.66
N SER A 141 12.39 -4.66 4.42
CA SER A 141 12.59 -5.34 5.69
C SER A 141 13.25 -6.71 5.51
N ALA A 142 13.01 -7.37 4.37
CA ALA A 142 13.70 -8.60 4.02
C ALA A 142 15.18 -8.41 3.61
N VAL A 143 15.57 -7.19 3.20
CA VAL A 143 16.94 -6.90 2.73
C VAL A 143 17.78 -6.19 3.80
N ILE A 144 17.15 -5.34 4.62
CA ILE A 144 17.81 -4.53 5.65
C ILE A 144 17.18 -4.89 6.99
N GLN A 145 17.95 -5.57 7.84
CA GLN A 145 17.51 -5.98 9.18
C GLN A 145 17.50 -4.81 10.18
N ASP A 146 18.47 -3.88 10.07
CA ASP A 146 18.54 -2.69 10.93
C ASP A 146 17.88 -1.46 10.25
N LEU A 147 16.60 -1.25 10.54
CA LEU A 147 15.86 -0.08 10.04
C LEU A 147 16.14 1.21 10.85
N ASP A 148 16.98 1.15 11.89
CA ASP A 148 17.26 2.21 12.88
C ASP A 148 18.06 3.41 12.36
N GLY A 149 18.18 3.54 11.04
CA GLY A 149 18.36 4.85 10.40
C GLY A 149 19.74 5.50 10.51
N SER A 150 20.73 4.86 11.16
CA SER A 150 22.07 5.44 11.40
C SER A 150 22.97 5.55 10.15
N GLY A 151 22.52 5.10 8.97
CA GLY A 151 23.33 5.16 7.74
C GLY A 151 22.56 5.31 6.43
N ILE A 152 21.25 5.59 6.46
CA ILE A 152 20.44 5.67 5.23
C ILE A 152 20.42 7.13 4.74
N PRO A 153 20.98 7.45 3.56
CA PRO A 153 20.97 8.81 3.02
C PRO A 153 19.55 9.37 3.01
N GLN A 154 19.40 10.66 3.37
CA GLN A 154 18.13 11.39 3.28
C GLN A 154 17.65 11.40 1.84
N LEU A 155 16.87 10.39 1.49
CA LEU A 155 16.30 10.27 0.17
C LEU A 155 14.80 10.30 0.33
N ASP A 156 14.25 11.47 0.03
CA ASP A 156 12.84 11.88 0.14
C ASP A 156 11.89 10.70 0.40
N LYS A 157 11.48 10.61 1.66
CA LYS A 157 10.78 9.49 2.30
C LYS A 157 9.26 9.59 2.11
N THR A 158 8.78 10.40 1.16
CA THR A 158 7.38 10.87 1.13
C THR A 158 6.58 10.39 -0.10
N THR A 159 5.41 10.97 -0.31
CA THR A 159 4.42 10.68 -1.36
C THR A 159 4.89 10.97 -2.79
N ARG A 160 6.10 11.52 -2.97
CA ARG A 160 6.68 11.86 -4.27
C ARG A 160 7.51 10.75 -4.90
N LYS A 161 7.79 9.67 -4.17
CA LYS A 161 8.58 8.54 -4.67
C LYS A 161 7.73 7.50 -5.39
N PRO A 162 7.91 7.30 -6.71
CA PRO A 162 7.15 6.33 -7.48
C PRO A 162 7.21 4.91 -6.91
N GLN A 163 8.35 4.52 -6.36
CA GLN A 163 8.56 3.15 -5.85
C GLN A 163 7.56 2.77 -4.77
N ARG A 164 7.07 3.73 -3.96
CA ARG A 164 6.06 3.47 -2.94
C ARG A 164 4.70 3.07 -3.54
N PHE A 165 4.40 3.52 -4.75
CA PHE A 165 3.11 3.29 -5.40
C PHE A 165 3.15 2.11 -6.37
N MET A 166 4.34 1.69 -6.81
CA MET A 166 4.51 0.61 -7.79
C MET A 166 4.12 -0.77 -7.28
N ALA A 167 4.11 -0.96 -5.96
CA ALA A 167 3.77 -2.21 -5.29
C ALA A 167 2.54 -2.05 -4.37
N ILE A 168 1.71 -1.03 -4.61
CA ILE A 168 0.53 -0.73 -3.80
C ILE A 168 -0.71 -0.79 -4.68
N ILE A 169 -1.76 -1.42 -4.17
CA ILE A 169 -3.09 -1.42 -4.78
C ILE A 169 -4.15 -1.12 -3.72
N THR A 170 -5.20 -0.39 -4.09
CA THR A 170 -6.38 -0.21 -3.23
C THR A 170 -7.11 -1.54 -3.05
N ALA A 171 -7.60 -1.82 -1.86
CA ALA A 171 -8.24 -3.10 -1.56
C ALA A 171 -9.44 -2.95 -0.62
N PRO A 172 -10.53 -3.72 -0.86
CA PRO A 172 -11.67 -3.76 0.06
C PRO A 172 -11.35 -4.62 1.29
N TYR A 173 -12.17 -4.50 2.31
CA TYR A 173 -12.36 -5.51 3.34
C TYR A 173 -13.47 -6.46 2.89
N LEU A 174 -13.16 -7.75 2.78
CA LEU A 174 -14.13 -8.79 2.48
C LEU A 174 -14.70 -9.35 3.78
N PHE A 175 -16.02 -9.45 3.86
CA PHE A 175 -16.73 -9.97 5.02
C PHE A 175 -17.86 -10.90 4.60
N ASP A 176 -18.52 -11.53 5.58
CA ASP A 176 -19.53 -12.57 5.36
C ASP A 176 -19.04 -13.67 4.42
N PHE A 177 -17.88 -14.26 4.76
CA PHE A 177 -17.23 -15.30 3.97
C PHE A 177 -16.93 -14.88 2.51
N GLY A 178 -16.66 -13.58 2.30
CA GLY A 178 -16.32 -13.04 0.98
C GLY A 178 -17.53 -12.77 0.08
N LEU A 179 -18.75 -12.81 0.63
CA LEU A 179 -19.98 -12.45 -0.10
C LEU A 179 -20.16 -10.93 -0.23
N GLN A 180 -19.54 -10.16 0.66
CA GLN A 180 -19.63 -8.72 0.70
C GLN A 180 -18.25 -8.05 0.77
N ALA A 181 -18.20 -6.78 0.36
CA ALA A 181 -16.98 -5.99 0.32
C ALA A 181 -17.23 -4.55 0.80
N ASP A 182 -16.41 -4.08 1.73
CA ASP A 182 -16.40 -2.69 2.20
C ASP A 182 -15.10 -2.00 1.73
N TRP A 183 -15.23 -0.91 0.97
CA TRP A 183 -14.09 -0.12 0.49
C TRP A 183 -13.69 1.01 1.44
N GLY A 184 -14.39 1.14 2.56
CA GLY A 184 -14.25 2.22 3.52
C GLY A 184 -14.89 3.53 3.04
N TYR A 185 -15.27 4.37 4.00
CA TYR A 185 -15.88 5.67 3.79
C TYR A 185 -14.84 6.77 3.93
N PHE A 186 -14.96 7.82 3.12
CA PHE A 186 -14.22 9.07 3.31
C PHE A 186 -15.21 10.17 3.70
N CYS A 187 -14.75 11.16 4.47
CA CYS A 187 -15.59 12.29 4.86
C CYS A 187 -15.44 13.45 3.86
N LEU A 188 -16.55 13.84 3.21
CA LEU A 188 -16.58 15.00 2.31
C LEU A 188 -16.28 16.32 3.03
N GLY A 189 -16.69 16.46 4.29
CA GLY A 189 -16.39 17.63 5.12
C GLY A 189 -14.90 17.79 5.44
N CYS A 190 -14.14 16.71 5.28
CA CYS A 190 -12.69 16.65 5.48
C CYS A 190 -11.90 16.73 4.18
N LYS A 191 -12.54 16.98 3.02
CA LYS A 191 -11.88 16.92 1.70
C LYS A 191 -10.68 17.85 1.56
N ASP A 192 -10.73 19.01 2.20
CA ASP A 192 -9.65 20.00 2.19
C ASP A 192 -8.78 19.96 3.46
N GLU A 193 -9.16 19.14 4.43
CA GLU A 193 -8.52 19.05 5.73
C GLU A 193 -7.25 18.21 5.66
N LYS A 194 -6.21 18.71 6.34
CA LYS A 194 -4.87 18.11 6.33
C LYS A 194 -4.43 17.63 7.71
N GLU A 195 -5.29 17.71 8.72
CA GLU A 195 -4.98 17.28 10.08
C GLU A 195 -4.97 15.75 10.18
N GLU A 196 -3.77 15.18 10.20
CA GLU A 196 -3.52 13.74 9.99
C GLU A 196 -4.06 12.81 11.06
N GLU A 197 -4.23 13.32 12.27
CA GLU A 197 -4.68 12.53 13.42
C GLU A 197 -6.21 12.40 13.47
N THR A 198 -6.93 13.33 12.86
CA THR A 198 -8.36 13.54 13.13
C THR A 198 -9.21 13.62 11.86
N LYS A 199 -8.82 14.49 10.92
CA LYS A 199 -9.68 14.98 9.82
C LYS A 199 -9.00 14.94 8.44
N HIS A 200 -7.87 14.28 8.27
CA HIS A 200 -7.20 14.29 6.97
C HIS A 200 -8.03 13.59 5.90
N PHE A 201 -8.15 14.21 4.72
CA PHE A 201 -8.98 13.75 3.58
C PHE A 201 -8.70 12.34 3.02
N ARG A 202 -7.66 11.66 3.51
CA ARG A 202 -7.24 10.32 3.11
C ARG A 202 -7.46 9.28 4.20
N ILE A 203 -8.00 9.68 5.35
CA ILE A 203 -8.47 8.72 6.34
C ILE A 203 -9.70 8.05 5.76
N LYS A 204 -9.69 6.71 5.77
CA LYS A 204 -10.87 5.90 5.55
C LYS A 204 -11.39 5.37 6.88
N TYR A 205 -12.69 5.19 6.93
CA TYR A 205 -13.43 4.77 8.11
C TYR A 205 -14.29 3.56 7.75
N THR A 206 -14.55 2.70 8.73
CA THR A 206 -15.72 1.80 8.65
C THR A 206 -17.02 2.60 8.70
N ARG A 207 -18.15 1.94 8.41
CA ARG A 207 -19.48 2.57 8.56
C ARG A 207 -19.70 3.12 9.96
N GLN A 208 -19.31 2.38 11.00
CA GLN A 208 -19.48 2.82 12.38
C GLN A 208 -18.57 4.01 12.71
N GLU A 209 -17.30 3.93 12.30
CA GLU A 209 -16.32 4.97 12.55
C GLU A 209 -16.64 6.29 11.83
N VAL A 210 -17.23 6.25 10.63
CA VAL A 210 -17.63 7.49 9.94
C VAL A 210 -18.81 8.16 10.65
N LEU A 211 -19.72 7.38 11.22
CA LEU A 211 -20.82 7.92 12.03
C LEU A 211 -20.30 8.56 13.32
N GLU A 212 -19.35 7.91 13.99
CA GLU A 212 -18.66 8.47 15.16
C GLU A 212 -17.87 9.74 14.82
N HIS A 213 -17.21 9.75 13.67
CA HIS A 213 -16.51 10.93 13.15
C HIS A 213 -17.48 12.09 12.93
N ILE A 214 -18.62 11.85 12.27
CA ILE A 214 -19.65 12.88 12.05
C ILE A 214 -20.26 13.33 13.38
N ALA A 215 -20.52 12.43 14.32
CA ALA A 215 -21.03 12.77 15.64
C ALA A 215 -20.03 13.66 16.42
N LYS A 216 -18.73 13.37 16.31
CA LYS A 216 -17.67 14.13 16.98
C LYS A 216 -17.42 15.51 16.38
N TYR A 217 -17.39 15.61 15.05
CA TYR A 217 -17.01 16.85 14.35
C TYR A 217 -18.20 17.67 13.85
N GLY A 218 -19.41 17.13 13.94
CA GLY A 218 -20.65 17.77 13.48
C GLY A 218 -21.06 17.35 12.07
N PRO A 219 -22.31 17.65 11.67
CA PRO A 219 -22.84 17.27 10.37
C PRO A 219 -22.06 17.94 9.22
N VAL A 220 -21.93 17.22 8.12
CA VAL A 220 -21.33 17.74 6.89
C VAL A 220 -22.39 18.53 6.11
N LYS A 221 -22.15 19.82 5.90
CA LYS A 221 -23.01 20.68 5.08
C LYS A 221 -22.22 21.34 3.96
N GLU A 222 -22.91 21.65 2.86
CA GLU A 222 -22.35 22.44 1.78
C GLU A 222 -22.10 23.88 2.24
N THR A 223 -20.98 24.46 1.83
CA THR A 223 -20.65 25.84 2.19
C THR A 223 -21.47 26.80 1.34
N PRO A 224 -22.16 27.78 1.95
CA PRO A 224 -22.97 28.74 1.19
C PRO A 224 -22.15 29.59 0.21
N ARG A 225 -20.85 29.78 0.48
CA ARG A 225 -19.97 30.67 -0.28
C ARG A 225 -19.34 30.03 -1.52
N ILE A 226 -19.24 28.70 -1.57
CA ILE A 226 -18.58 27.97 -2.64
C ILE A 226 -19.39 26.70 -2.93
N PRO A 227 -20.17 26.67 -4.03
CA PRO A 227 -20.91 25.48 -4.44
C PRO A 227 -19.99 24.26 -4.62
N GLY A 228 -20.46 23.09 -4.21
CA GLY A 228 -19.75 21.81 -4.25
C GLY A 228 -18.69 21.62 -3.16
N ARG A 229 -18.49 22.60 -2.27
CA ARG A 229 -17.57 22.48 -1.13
C ARG A 229 -18.34 22.10 0.12
N PHE A 230 -17.87 21.08 0.83
CA PHE A 230 -18.49 20.57 2.05
C PHE A 230 -17.55 20.75 3.24
N MET A 231 -18.12 21.06 4.41
CA MET A 231 -17.37 21.20 5.66
C MET A 231 -18.19 20.65 6.83
N HIS A 232 -17.49 20.28 7.91
CA HIS A 232 -18.15 20.07 9.19
C HIS A 232 -18.70 21.39 9.73
N VAL A 233 -19.94 21.38 10.18
CA VAL A 233 -20.53 22.50 10.91
C VAL A 233 -20.39 22.20 12.40
N THR A 234 -19.61 23.04 13.09
CA THR A 234 -19.40 22.94 14.53
C THR A 234 -20.77 22.90 15.23
N PRO A 235 -21.00 21.96 16.17
CA PRO A 235 -22.17 22.03 17.03
C PRO A 235 -22.19 23.40 17.73
N ALA A 236 -23.35 24.07 17.69
CA ALA A 236 -23.59 25.30 18.43
C ALA A 236 -23.62 25.05 19.94
#